data_AF-A0A3S8SEE4-F1
#
_entry.id   AF-A0A3S8SEE4-F1
#
_cell.length_a   1.000
_cell.length_b   1.000
_cell.length_c   1.000
_cell.angle_alpha   90.00
_cell.angle_beta   90.00
_cell.angle_gamma   90.00
#
_symmetry.space_group_name_H-M   'P 1'
#
loop_
_entity.id
_entity.type
_entity.pdbx_description
1 polymer ?
#
loop_
_entity_poly.entity_id
_entity_poly.type
_entity_poly.pdbx_seq_one_letter_code
_entity_poly.pdbx_strand_id
1 'polypeptide(L)'
;MTIEEMQNGYKKEVDYQKHMLRNLGYWFQLFLTISAIGLALIYYFHTSMLFFFIVGIILMVIGVLGMFTFGYASWRGRKNVDLFIKDYENKLAEIKKIDKNPISTEKIKYRSNN
;
A
#
# COMPACT_ATOMS: atom_id res chain seq x y z
N MET A 1 5.91 6.41 -29.64
CA MET A 1 6.34 6.43 -28.24
C MET A 1 7.83 6.21 -28.21
N THR A 2 8.60 7.16 -27.69
CA THR A 2 10.04 6.98 -27.49
C THR A 2 10.28 6.10 -26.25
N ILE A 3 11.47 5.48 -26.15
CA ILE A 3 11.83 4.69 -24.96
C ILE A 3 11.76 5.59 -23.72
N GLU A 4 12.22 6.83 -23.80
CA GLU A 4 12.18 7.80 -22.70
C GLU A 4 10.75 8.13 -22.24
N GLU A 5 9.80 8.33 -23.16
CA GLU A 5 8.38 8.53 -22.83
C GLU A 5 7.81 7.33 -22.08
N MET A 6 8.15 6.11 -22.51
CA MET A 6 7.74 4.87 -21.84
C MET A 6 8.33 4.76 -20.44
N GLN A 7 9.63 5.07 -20.27
CA GLN A 7 10.30 5.02 -18.97
C GLN A 7 9.73 6.05 -17.98
N ASN A 8 9.47 7.26 -18.46
CA ASN A 8 8.86 8.32 -17.66
C ASN A 8 7.43 7.99 -17.25
N GLY A 9 6.62 7.45 -18.17
CA GLY A 9 5.27 6.98 -17.86
C GLY A 9 5.28 5.88 -16.79
N TYR A 10 6.21 4.94 -16.90
CA TYR A 10 6.37 3.86 -15.95
C TYR A 10 6.74 4.36 -14.55
N LYS A 11 7.73 5.26 -14.46
CA LYS A 11 8.16 5.87 -13.20
C LYS A 11 6.99 6.57 -12.49
N LYS A 12 6.20 7.33 -13.24
CA LYS A 12 5.01 8.03 -12.74
C LYS A 12 3.97 7.07 -12.17
N GLU A 13 3.72 5.95 -12.83
CA GLU A 13 2.77 4.95 -12.37
C GLU A 13 3.25 4.22 -11.10
N VAL A 14 4.54 3.89 -11.01
CA VAL A 14 5.12 3.32 -9.78
C VAL A 14 5.01 4.30 -8.62
N ASP A 15 5.31 5.58 -8.83
CA ASP A 15 5.21 6.60 -7.78
C ASP A 15 3.75 6.77 -7.34
N TYR A 16 2.80 6.71 -8.26
CA TYR A 16 1.37 6.69 -7.95
C TYR A 16 0.97 5.48 -7.11
N GLN A 17 1.39 4.27 -7.49
CA GLN A 17 1.04 3.05 -6.74
C GLN A 17 1.70 3.02 -5.35
N LYS A 18 2.93 3.53 -5.20
CA LYS A 18 3.56 3.73 -3.90
C LYS A 18 2.79 4.74 -3.05
N HIS A 19 2.33 5.84 -3.65
CA HIS A 19 1.50 6.82 -2.97
C HIS A 19 0.18 6.20 -2.47
N MET A 20 -0.48 5.41 -3.32
CA MET A 20 -1.69 4.67 -2.97
C MET A 20 -1.43 3.71 -1.79
N LEU A 21 -0.34 2.93 -1.83
CA LEU A 21 0.02 2.01 -0.73
C LEU A 21 0.27 2.73 0.59
N ARG A 22 0.89 3.92 0.55
CA ARG A 22 1.06 4.75 1.74
C ARG A 22 -0.29 5.19 2.32
N ASN A 23 -1.24 5.59 1.47
CA ASN A 23 -2.59 5.91 1.92
C ASN A 23 -3.28 4.72 2.59
N LEU A 24 -3.16 3.51 2.01
CA LEU A 24 -3.70 2.31 2.67
C LEU A 24 -3.06 2.05 4.04
N GLY A 25 -1.76 2.35 4.20
CA GLY A 25 -1.08 2.31 5.49
C GLY A 25 -1.66 3.30 6.51
N TYR A 26 -1.95 4.54 6.09
CA TYR A 26 -2.60 5.53 6.96
C TYR A 26 -4.01 5.10 7.36
N TRP A 27 -4.79 4.52 6.44
CA TRP A 27 -6.11 3.97 6.77
C TRP A 27 -6.00 2.83 7.78
N PHE A 28 -5.05 1.92 7.61
CA PHE A 28 -4.80 0.86 8.60
C PHE A 28 -4.50 1.44 10.00
N GLN A 29 -3.63 2.45 10.09
CA GLN A 29 -3.28 3.11 11.35
C GLN A 29 -4.48 3.83 11.99
N LEU A 30 -5.32 4.47 11.17
CA LEU A 30 -6.56 5.09 11.65
C LEU A 30 -7.47 4.05 12.31
N PHE A 31 -7.71 2.92 11.64
CA PHE A 31 -8.56 1.85 12.19
C PHE A 31 -7.96 1.17 13.42
N LEU A 32 -6.64 1.02 13.48
CA LEU A 32 -5.92 0.59 14.68
C LEU A 32 -6.17 1.56 15.85
N THR A 33 -6.06 2.86 15.59
CA THR A 33 -6.28 3.90 16.60
C THR A 33 -7.73 3.89 17.11
N ILE A 34 -8.70 3.79 16.20
CA ILE A 34 -10.12 3.65 16.53
C ILE A 34 -10.35 2.40 17.41
N SER A 35 -9.74 1.27 17.04
CA SER A 35 -9.82 0.04 17.83
C SER A 35 -9.23 0.20 19.23
N ALA A 36 -8.10 0.90 19.35
CA ALA A 36 -7.44 1.14 20.64
C ALA A 36 -8.27 2.06 21.55
N ILE A 37 -8.90 3.11 20.98
CA ILE A 37 -9.86 3.96 21.70
C ILE A 37 -11.05 3.11 22.18
N GLY A 38 -11.60 2.25 21.30
CA GLY A 38 -12.68 1.33 21.68
C GLY A 38 -12.30 0.43 22.84
N LEU A 39 -11.11 -0.18 22.78
CA LEU A 39 -10.57 -1.02 23.86
C LEU A 39 -10.39 -0.25 25.17
N ALA A 40 -9.89 0.98 25.13
CA ALA A 40 -9.76 1.83 26.31
C ALA A 40 -11.13 2.13 26.95
N LEU A 41 -12.13 2.49 26.13
CA LEU A 41 -13.50 2.72 26.64
C LEU A 41 -14.09 1.47 27.29
N ILE A 42 -13.91 0.30 26.67
CA ILE A 42 -14.33 -0.98 27.25
C ILE A 42 -13.67 -1.18 28.63
N TYR A 43 -12.34 -1.05 28.69
CA TYR A 43 -11.57 -1.29 29.91
C TYR A 43 -12.04 -0.40 31.07
N TYR A 44 -12.13 0.92 30.85
CA TYR A 44 -12.47 1.87 31.90
C TYR A 44 -13.95 1.89 32.29
N PHE A 45 -14.87 1.61 31.37
CA PHE A 45 -16.31 1.84 31.60
C PHE A 45 -17.17 0.57 31.67
N HIS A 46 -16.59 -0.64 31.60
CA HIS A 46 -17.35 -1.90 31.61
C HIS A 46 -18.30 -2.09 32.81
N THR A 47 -17.99 -1.51 33.97
CA THR A 47 -18.85 -1.56 35.17
C THR A 47 -19.55 -0.25 35.51
N SER A 48 -19.10 0.88 34.95
CA SER A 48 -19.50 2.21 35.43
C SER A 48 -20.54 2.88 34.54
N MET A 49 -20.37 2.83 33.22
CA MET A 49 -21.23 3.55 32.28
C MET A 49 -21.51 2.69 31.04
N LEU A 50 -22.69 2.09 31.02
CA LEU A 50 -23.13 1.18 29.96
C LEU A 50 -23.08 1.83 28.56
N PHE A 51 -23.37 3.13 28.45
CA PHE A 51 -23.26 3.86 27.18
C PHE A 51 -21.84 3.84 26.59
N PHE A 52 -20.83 4.25 27.37
CA PHE A 52 -19.44 4.26 26.90
C PHE A 52 -18.89 2.85 26.65
N PHE A 53 -19.33 1.86 27.42
CA PHE A 53 -18.99 0.46 27.17
C PHE A 53 -19.51 -0.01 25.80
N ILE A 54 -20.78 0.25 25.46
CA ILE A 54 -21.35 -0.11 24.16
C ILE A 54 -20.63 0.62 23.01
N VAL A 55 -20.39 1.94 23.15
CA VAL A 55 -19.63 2.71 22.16
C VAL A 55 -18.24 2.11 21.96
N GLY A 56 -17.57 1.71 23.06
CA GLY A 56 -16.27 1.05 23.01
C GLY A 56 -16.27 -0.24 22.19
N ILE A 57 -17.28 -1.10 22.38
CA ILE A 57 -17.46 -2.33 21.59
C ILE A 57 -17.64 -2.00 20.11
N ILE A 58 -18.50 -1.05 19.77
CA ILE A 58 -18.76 -0.66 18.38
C ILE A 58 -17.46 -0.17 17.71
N LEU A 59 -16.72 0.74 18.37
CA LEU A 59 -15.45 1.25 17.86
C LEU A 59 -14.41 0.14 17.70
N MET A 60 -14.32 -0.78 18.66
CA MET A 60 -13.40 -1.92 18.57
C MET A 60 -13.71 -2.80 17.36
N VAL A 61 -14.98 -3.16 17.16
CA VAL A 61 -15.41 -4.01 16.03
C VAL A 61 -15.13 -3.31 14.70
N ILE A 62 -15.50 -2.04 14.55
CA ILE A 62 -15.25 -1.26 13.33
C ILE A 62 -13.74 -1.15 13.06
N GLY A 63 -12.95 -0.85 14.10
CA GLY A 63 -11.50 -0.77 14.03
C GLY A 63 -10.86 -2.07 13.53
N VAL A 64 -11.23 -3.20 14.12
CA VAL A 64 -10.71 -4.52 13.73
C VAL A 64 -11.09 -4.91 12.30
N LEU A 65 -12.35 -4.71 11.91
CA LEU A 65 -12.81 -5.01 10.55
C LEU A 65 -12.11 -4.13 9.50
N GLY A 66 -11.93 -2.85 9.81
CA GLY A 66 -11.17 -1.92 8.98
C GLY A 66 -9.72 -2.37 8.82
N MET A 67 -9.04 -2.72 9.92
CA MET A 67 -7.67 -3.23 9.87
C MET A 67 -7.53 -4.47 8.98
N PHE A 68 -8.44 -5.45 9.06
CA PHE A 68 -8.40 -6.62 8.18
C PHE A 68 -8.58 -6.24 6.71
N THR A 69 -9.52 -5.35 6.42
CA THR A 69 -9.81 -4.89 5.06
C THR A 69 -8.61 -4.16 4.45
N PHE A 70 -8.07 -3.15 5.15
CA PHE A 70 -6.94 -2.36 4.67
C PHE A 70 -5.62 -3.12 4.73
N GLY A 71 -5.44 -4.04 5.68
CA GLY A 71 -4.30 -4.94 5.73
C GLY A 71 -4.23 -5.87 4.53
N TYR A 72 -5.36 -6.50 4.19
CA TYR A 72 -5.48 -7.35 3.00
C TYR A 72 -5.28 -6.55 1.70
N ALA A 73 -5.94 -5.40 1.58
CA ALA A 73 -5.78 -4.52 0.42
C ALA A 73 -4.33 -4.05 0.25
N SER A 74 -3.63 -3.74 1.35
CA SER A 74 -2.21 -3.33 1.32
C SER A 74 -1.31 -4.46 0.85
N TRP A 75 -1.56 -5.68 1.33
CA TRP A 75 -0.82 -6.87 0.92
C TRP A 75 -1.00 -7.14 -0.57
N ARG A 76 -2.25 -7.13 -1.05
CA ARG A 76 -2.55 -7.33 -2.48
C ARG A 76 -1.99 -6.21 -3.35
N GLY A 77 -2.10 -4.96 -2.89
CA GLY A 77 -1.55 -3.80 -3.57
C GLY A 77 -0.05 -3.92 -3.80
N ARG A 78 0.72 -4.32 -2.78
CA ARG A 78 2.18 -4.54 -2.92
C ARG A 78 2.51 -5.57 -3.99
N LYS A 79 1.78 -6.69 -4.03
CA LYS A 79 1.95 -7.71 -5.06
C LYS A 79 1.66 -7.18 -6.47
N ASN A 80 0.67 -6.32 -6.62
CA ASN A 80 0.37 -5.70 -7.91
C ASN A 80 1.48 -4.75 -8.36
N VAL A 81 2.06 -3.96 -7.45
CA VAL A 81 3.22 -3.09 -7.77
C VAL A 81 4.43 -3.93 -8.20
N ASP A 82 4.73 -4.99 -7.47
CA ASP A 82 5.86 -5.88 -7.78
C ASP A 82 5.70 -6.53 -9.17
N LEU A 83 4.49 -6.99 -9.50
CA LEU A 83 4.18 -7.56 -10.82
C LEU A 83 4.29 -6.51 -11.92
N PHE A 84 3.84 -5.29 -11.67
CA PHE A 84 3.96 -4.17 -12.61
C PHE A 84 5.43 -3.80 -12.88
N ILE A 85 6.28 -3.80 -11.85
CA ILE A 85 7.74 -3.62 -11.97
C ILE A 85 8.36 -4.73 -12.80
N LYS A 86 8.00 -5.97 -12.52
CA LYS A 86 8.52 -7.11 -13.27
C LYS A 86 8.11 -7.08 -14.75
N ASP A 87 6.85 -6.73 -15.06
CA ASP A 87 6.38 -6.61 -16.45
C ASP A 87 7.21 -5.58 -17.23
N TYR A 88 7.49 -4.44 -16.61
CA TYR A 88 8.29 -3.39 -17.24
C TYR A 88 9.77 -3.77 -17.41
N GLU A 89 10.39 -4.41 -16.42
CA GLU A 89 11.76 -4.92 -16.55
C GLU A 89 11.89 -5.92 -17.71
N ASN A 90 10.88 -6.79 -17.89
CA ASN A 90 10.84 -7.73 -19.01
C ASN A 90 10.73 -7.01 -20.37
N LYS A 91 9.84 -6.01 -20.49
CA LYS A 91 9.69 -5.22 -21.72
C LYS A 91 10.97 -4.48 -22.09
N LEU A 92 11.66 -3.89 -21.10
CA LEU A 92 12.96 -3.26 -21.33
C LEU A 92 14.01 -4.27 -21.79
N ALA A 93 14.01 -5.48 -21.23
CA ALA A 93 14.94 -6.53 -21.64
C ALA A 93 14.67 -7.01 -23.07
N GLU A 94 13.42 -7.09 -23.50
CA GLU A 94 13.05 -7.42 -24.88
C GLU A 94 13.47 -6.34 -25.87
N ILE A 95 13.19 -5.07 -25.59
CA ILE A 95 13.62 -3.95 -26.44
C ILE A 95 15.14 -3.95 -26.61
N LYS A 96 15.90 -4.20 -25.53
CA LYS A 96 17.37 -4.32 -25.58
C LYS A 96 17.89 -5.51 -26.37
N LYS A 97 17.12 -6.60 -26.49
CA LYS A 97 17.51 -7.75 -27.32
C LYS A 97 17.29 -7.46 -28.80
N ILE A 98 16.29 -6.65 -29.11
CA ILE A 98 15.93 -6.26 -30.49
C ILE A 98 16.89 -5.18 -31.00
N ASP A 99 17.34 -4.27 -30.13
CA ASP A 99 18.30 -3.21 -30.47
C ASP A 99 19.76 -3.64 -30.17
N LYS A 100 20.58 -3.81 -31.21
CA LYS A 100 22.02 -4.12 -31.09
C LYS A 100 22.89 -2.90 -30.73
N ASN A 101 22.32 -1.72 -30.56
CA ASN A 101 23.05 -0.50 -30.18
C ASN A 101 22.80 -0.18 -28.68
N PRO A 102 23.84 0.13 -27.87
CA PRO A 102 23.65 0.33 -26.45
C PRO A 102 23.04 1.72 -26.20
N ILE A 103 21.71 1.82 -26.27
CA ILE A 103 21.00 3.02 -25.81
C ILE A 103 21.15 3.10 -24.29
N SER A 104 21.67 4.25 -23.84
CA SER A 104 21.92 4.66 -22.47
C SER A 104 20.70 4.42 -21.59
N THR A 105 20.66 3.25 -20.94
CA THR A 105 19.58 2.86 -20.05
C THR A 105 20.09 2.97 -18.63
N GLU A 106 19.80 4.10 -18.01
CA GLU A 106 19.92 4.25 -16.56
C GLU A 106 19.04 3.15 -15.94
N LYS A 107 19.67 2.16 -15.28
CA LYS A 107 18.93 1.15 -14.53
C LYS A 107 18.16 1.88 -13.46
N ILE A 108 16.85 1.93 -13.56
CA ILE A 108 16.03 2.47 -12.49
C ILE A 108 16.18 1.52 -11.30
N LYS A 109 17.08 1.85 -10.38
CA LYS A 109 17.33 1.10 -9.14
C LYS A 109 16.11 1.25 -8.23
N TYR A 110 15.11 0.41 -8.43
CA TYR A 110 14.08 0.16 -7.43
C TYR A 110 14.29 -1.22 -6.81
N ARG A 111 15.48 -1.45 -6.25
CA ARG A 111 15.64 -2.51 -5.26
C ARG A 111 15.31 -1.89 -3.90
N SER A 112 14.21 -2.35 -3.33
CA SER A 112 13.78 -2.04 -1.96
C SER A 112 14.97 -2.25 -1.01
N ASN A 113 15.44 -1.17 -0.37
CA ASN A 113 16.05 -1.33 0.95
C ASN A 113 14.90 -1.76 1.87
N ASN A 114 15.12 -2.87 2.55
CA ASN A 114 14.27 -3.34 3.65
C ASN A 114 14.18 -2.27 4.75
#